data_AF-A0A0L1KZ91-F1
#
_entry.id   AF-A0A0L1KZ91-F1
#
_cell.length_a   1.000
_cell.length_b   1.000
_cell.length_c   1.000
_cell.angle_alpha   90.00
_cell.angle_beta   90.00
_cell.angle_gamma   90.00
#
_symmetry.space_group_name_H-M   'P 1'
#
loop_
_entity.id
_entity.type
_entity.pdbx_description
1 polymer ?
#
loop_
_entity_poly.entity_id
_entity_poly.type
_entity_poly.pdbx_seq_one_letter_code
_entity_poly.pdbx_strand_id
1 'polypeptide(L)'
;MIRLFRYLYYPGVLYPPGMISPTPNPKNVEKKVNFHELRQKRKAASDPTEHNRRQPSPAESVKKAVSEEAVAKAVRTEPGCTASYYAKTHFNQIYSLEMKMILWKLKKKGEIHLDRDDEGRAIWFEKKP
;
A
#
# COMPACT_ATOMS: atom_id res chain seq x y z
N MET A 1 15.90 -40.08 -0.78
CA MET A 1 14.85 -40.11 -1.84
C MET A 1 13.55 -40.54 -1.20
N ILE A 2 12.51 -39.70 -1.22
CA ILE A 2 11.08 -40.01 -1.33
C ILE A 2 10.37 -38.64 -1.31
N ARG A 3 9.70 -38.30 -2.42
CA ARG A 3 8.95 -37.06 -2.61
C ARG A 3 7.53 -37.30 -2.06
N LEU A 4 7.17 -36.65 -0.96
CA LEU A 4 5.78 -36.59 -0.52
C LEU A 4 5.05 -35.51 -1.33
N PHE A 5 4.39 -35.93 -2.40
CA PHE A 5 3.37 -35.12 -3.07
C PHE A 5 2.13 -35.08 -2.18
N ARG A 6 1.97 -33.99 -1.41
CA ARG A 6 0.70 -33.67 -0.77
C ARG A 6 -0.29 -33.23 -1.85
N TYR A 7 -1.11 -34.17 -2.29
CA TYR A 7 -2.35 -33.88 -3.01
C TYR A 7 -3.29 -33.13 -2.07
N LEU A 8 -3.41 -31.82 -2.28
CA LEU A 8 -4.47 -31.02 -1.70
C LEU A 8 -5.76 -31.34 -2.47
N TYR A 9 -6.50 -32.28 -1.88
CA TYR A 9 -7.89 -32.57 -2.14
C TYR A 9 -8.70 -31.28 -1.97
N TYR A 10 -9.16 -30.69 -3.08
CA TYR A 10 -10.14 -29.61 -3.08
C TYR A 10 -11.53 -30.23 -3.23
N PRO A 11 -12.34 -30.33 -2.15
CA PRO A 11 -13.74 -30.70 -2.29
C PRO A 11 -14.52 -29.48 -2.77
N GLY A 12 -15.05 -29.57 -3.98
CA GLY A 12 -16.05 -28.63 -4.47
C GLY A 12 -15.52 -27.63 -5.49
N VAL A 13 -15.31 -28.09 -6.73
CA VAL A 13 -16.06 -27.59 -7.89
C VAL A 13 -16.13 -28.71 -8.93
N LEU A 14 -17.20 -29.50 -8.87
CA LEU A 14 -17.50 -30.51 -9.90
C LEU A 14 -18.07 -29.76 -11.12
N TYR A 15 -17.21 -29.32 -12.04
CA TYR A 15 -17.69 -28.85 -13.36
C TYR A 15 -18.06 -30.08 -14.19
N PRO A 16 -19.32 -30.27 -14.61
CA PRO A 16 -19.67 -31.35 -15.51
C PRO A 16 -19.00 -31.12 -16.88
N PRO A 17 -18.40 -32.15 -17.49
CA PRO A 17 -17.87 -32.07 -18.84
C PRO A 17 -19.04 -32.01 -19.82
N GLY A 18 -19.32 -30.84 -20.40
CA GLY A 18 -20.39 -30.74 -21.41
C GLY A 18 -21.02 -29.38 -21.66
N MET A 19 -20.55 -28.27 -21.08
CA MET A 19 -21.14 -26.94 -21.35
C MET A 19 -20.12 -25.99 -21.99
N ILE A 20 -20.02 -26.09 -23.32
CA ILE A 20 -19.42 -25.06 -24.17
C ILE A 20 -20.49 -23.97 -24.31
N SER A 21 -20.26 -22.82 -23.70
CA SER A 21 -21.05 -21.62 -23.92
C SER A 21 -20.92 -21.16 -25.37
N PRO A 22 -22.01 -20.72 -26.04
CA PRO A 22 -21.92 -20.18 -27.38
C PRO A 22 -21.09 -18.89 -27.33
N THR A 23 -19.99 -18.90 -28.09
CA THR A 23 -19.15 -17.74 -28.38
C THR A 23 -20.02 -16.55 -28.83
N PRO A 24 -19.79 -15.33 -28.30
CA PRO A 24 -20.55 -14.16 -28.73
C PRO A 24 -20.22 -13.82 -30.18
N ASN A 25 -21.27 -13.74 -30.98
CA ASN A 25 -21.28 -13.37 -32.39
C ASN A 25 -20.71 -11.94 -32.56
N PRO A 26 -19.64 -11.72 -33.35
CA PRO A 26 -19.03 -10.40 -33.52
C PRO A 26 -19.76 -9.58 -34.60
N LYS A 27 -21.06 -9.36 -34.42
CA LYS A 27 -21.85 -8.41 -35.21
C LYS A 27 -22.67 -7.56 -34.23
N ASN A 28 -22.61 -6.24 -34.41
CA ASN A 28 -23.21 -5.19 -33.56
C ASN A 28 -22.46 -4.97 -32.24
N VAL A 29 -21.84 -3.82 -31.92
CA VAL A 29 -22.22 -2.44 -32.22
C VAL A 29 -20.96 -1.57 -32.19
N GLU A 30 -20.58 -0.99 -33.32
CA GLU A 30 -19.65 0.14 -33.37
C GLU A 30 -20.32 1.36 -32.71
N LYS A 31 -20.16 1.52 -31.40
CA LYS A 31 -20.42 2.81 -30.75
C LYS A 31 -19.26 3.74 -31.09
N LYS A 32 -19.41 4.54 -32.15
CA LYS A 32 -18.58 5.70 -32.44
C LYS A 32 -18.67 6.68 -31.27
N VAL A 33 -17.72 6.61 -30.34
CA VAL A 33 -17.52 7.67 -29.33
C VAL A 33 -16.82 8.81 -30.05
N ASN A 34 -17.57 9.86 -30.39
CA ASN A 34 -17.06 11.04 -31.05
C ASN A 34 -16.35 11.94 -30.02
N PHE A 35 -15.07 11.67 -29.76
CA PHE A 35 -14.25 12.40 -28.77
C PHE A 35 -14.09 13.90 -29.06
N HIS A 36 -14.47 14.34 -30.27
CA HIS A 36 -14.34 15.73 -30.69
C HIS A 36 -15.38 16.66 -30.04
N GLU A 37 -16.59 16.17 -29.76
CA GLU A 37 -17.67 16.97 -29.15
C GLU A 37 -17.49 17.17 -27.64
N LEU A 38 -16.78 16.25 -26.96
CA LEU A 38 -16.48 16.40 -25.53
C LEU A 38 -15.42 17.48 -25.27
N ARG A 39 -14.62 17.84 -26.28
CA ARG A 39 -13.53 18.82 -26.17
C ARG A 39 -14.01 20.27 -26.31
N GLN A 40 -15.18 20.53 -26.88
CA GLN A 40 -15.69 21.89 -27.09
C GLN A 40 -16.45 22.47 -25.89
N LYS A 41 -17.00 21.63 -24.99
CA LYS A 41 -17.67 22.12 -23.76
C LYS A 41 -16.72 22.65 -22.66
N ARG A 42 -15.40 22.57 -22.85
CA ARG A 42 -14.41 23.07 -21.87
C ARG A 42 -13.88 24.48 -22.15
N LYS A 43 -14.34 25.16 -23.22
CA LYS A 43 -13.79 26.46 -23.64
C LYS A 43 -14.59 27.70 -23.21
N ALA A 44 -15.67 27.56 -22.46
CA ALA A 44 -16.57 28.68 -22.12
C ALA A 44 -16.79 28.88 -20.60
N ALA A 45 -15.74 28.70 -19.79
CA ALA A 45 -15.76 29.15 -18.39
C ALA A 45 -14.35 29.62 -18.00
N SER A 46 -13.95 30.74 -18.57
CA SER A 46 -12.85 31.56 -18.09
C SER A 46 -13.34 32.41 -16.92
N ASP A 47 -12.92 32.07 -15.71
CA ASP A 47 -12.69 33.07 -14.65
C ASP A 47 -11.60 32.55 -13.69
N PRO A 48 -10.36 33.08 -13.76
CA PRO A 48 -9.23 32.64 -12.94
C PRO A 48 -9.06 33.60 -11.76
N THR A 49 -10.08 33.71 -10.90
CA THR A 49 -10.01 34.59 -9.72
C THR A 49 -10.15 33.76 -8.46
N GLU A 50 -9.00 33.57 -7.81
CA GLU A 50 -8.74 33.29 -6.39
C GLU A 50 -9.60 32.28 -5.61
N HIS A 51 -8.91 31.51 -4.76
CA HIS A 51 -9.45 30.60 -3.75
C HIS A 51 -9.89 29.20 -4.18
N ASN A 52 -9.17 28.58 -5.11
CA ASN A 52 -9.05 27.12 -5.05
C ASN A 52 -7.98 26.76 -4.02
N ARG A 53 -8.41 26.63 -2.75
CA ARG A 53 -7.65 26.00 -1.66
C ARG A 53 -7.13 24.66 -2.19
N ARG A 54 -5.84 24.63 -2.51
CA ARG A 54 -5.10 23.43 -2.89
C ARG A 54 -5.30 22.40 -1.78
N GLN A 55 -6.22 21.45 -1.96
CA GLN A 55 -6.12 20.20 -1.24
C GLN A 55 -4.81 19.56 -1.71
N PRO A 56 -3.83 19.35 -0.82
CA PRO A 56 -2.59 18.69 -1.23
C PRO A 56 -2.94 17.29 -1.71
N SER A 57 -2.25 16.86 -2.77
CA SER A 57 -2.35 15.49 -3.23
C SER A 57 -2.08 14.53 -2.05
N PRO A 58 -2.75 13.37 -1.96
CA PRO A 58 -2.55 12.42 -0.86
C PRO A 58 -1.07 12.07 -0.65
N ALA A 59 -0.29 12.02 -1.74
CA ALA A 59 1.15 11.76 -1.71
C ALA A 59 2.01 12.92 -1.19
N GLU A 60 1.51 14.17 -1.24
CA GLU A 60 2.20 15.34 -0.66
C GLU A 60 1.88 15.55 0.81
N SER A 61 0.69 15.13 1.30
CA SER A 61 0.36 15.27 2.73
C SER A 61 1.09 14.25 3.61
N VAL A 62 1.45 13.08 3.08
CA VAL A 62 2.17 12.04 3.84
C VAL A 62 3.62 12.45 4.16
N LYS A 63 4.27 13.23 3.29
CA LYS A 63 5.69 13.62 3.47
C LYS A 63 5.96 14.59 4.63
N LYS A 64 4.92 15.11 5.30
CA LYS A 64 5.05 16.01 6.45
C LYS A 64 4.63 15.41 7.79
N ALA A 65 4.04 14.21 7.82
CA ALA A 65 3.34 13.77 9.02
C ALA A 65 4.28 13.22 10.12
N VAL A 66 5.42 12.61 9.77
CA VAL A 66 6.29 11.97 10.77
C VAL A 66 7.76 12.16 10.44
N SER A 67 8.50 12.75 11.40
CA SER A 67 9.96 12.88 11.32
C SER A 67 10.65 11.57 11.71
N GLU A 68 11.79 11.30 11.07
CA GLU A 68 12.62 10.12 11.39
C GLU A 68 13.09 10.14 12.86
N GLU A 69 13.34 11.33 13.41
CA GLU A 69 13.69 11.54 14.83
C GLU A 69 12.57 11.12 15.78
N ALA A 70 11.30 11.40 15.44
CA ALA A 70 10.17 10.98 16.26
C ALA A 70 10.06 9.46 16.29
N VAL A 71 10.32 8.79 15.16
CA VAL A 71 10.34 7.33 15.09
C VAL A 71 11.51 6.75 15.90
N ALA A 72 12.70 7.34 15.79
CA ALA A 72 13.85 6.93 16.60
C ALA A 72 13.54 7.07 18.11
N LYS A 73 12.93 8.19 18.53
CA LYS A 73 12.50 8.40 19.93
C LYS A 73 11.46 7.37 20.38
N ALA A 74 10.51 7.00 19.52
CA ALA A 74 9.52 5.96 19.84
C ALA A 74 10.19 4.61 20.07
N VAL A 75 11.17 4.22 19.24
CA VAL A 75 11.96 2.99 19.41
C VAL A 75 12.78 3.00 20.71
N ARG A 76 13.31 4.16 21.12
CA ARG A 76 14.00 4.31 22.41
C ARG A 76 13.08 4.15 23.61
N THR A 77 11.89 4.73 23.51
CA THR A 77 10.88 4.70 24.59
C THR A 77 10.32 3.30 24.78
N GLU A 78 10.01 2.63 23.67
CA GLU A 78 9.40 1.29 23.65
C GLU A 78 10.16 0.40 22.68
N PRO A 79 11.29 -0.19 23.10
CA PRO A 79 12.07 -1.10 22.27
C PRO A 79 11.39 -2.47 22.13
N GLY A 80 11.77 -3.23 21.10
CA GLY A 80 11.29 -4.59 20.89
C GLY A 80 9.90 -4.69 20.27
N CYS A 81 9.38 -3.60 19.70
CA CYS A 81 8.07 -3.62 19.04
C CYS A 81 8.17 -3.77 17.52
N THR A 82 7.07 -4.20 16.92
CA THR A 82 6.96 -4.34 15.45
C THR A 82 6.66 -2.99 14.79
N ALA A 83 6.97 -2.86 13.51
CA ALA A 83 6.64 -1.66 12.75
C ALA A 83 5.12 -1.34 12.74
N SER A 84 4.28 -2.37 12.72
CA SER A 84 2.82 -2.20 12.81
C SER A 84 2.39 -1.62 14.14
N TYR A 85 3.07 -2.00 15.22
CA TYR A 85 2.82 -1.45 16.55
C TYR A 85 3.17 0.04 16.60
N TYR A 86 4.37 0.44 16.15
CA TYR A 86 4.73 1.86 16.12
C TYR A 86 3.78 2.70 15.26
N ALA A 87 3.40 2.19 14.08
CA ALA A 87 2.41 2.85 13.23
C ALA A 87 1.08 3.07 13.98
N LYS A 88 0.54 2.04 14.63
CA LYS A 88 -0.77 2.13 15.28
C LYS A 88 -0.75 2.91 16.60
N THR A 89 0.31 2.78 17.40
CA THR A 89 0.34 3.32 18.77
C THR A 89 0.88 4.75 18.81
N HIS A 90 1.92 5.03 18.01
CA HIS A 90 2.61 6.33 18.04
C HIS A 90 2.21 7.25 16.88
N PHE A 91 1.75 6.68 15.75
CA PHE A 91 1.57 7.43 14.50
C PHE A 91 0.29 7.05 13.75
N ASN A 92 -0.88 7.42 14.29
CA ASN A 92 -2.22 7.11 13.73
C ASN A 92 -2.46 7.51 12.26
N GLN A 93 -1.55 8.28 11.64
CA GLN A 93 -1.65 8.75 10.27
C GLN A 93 -0.76 7.97 9.28
N ILE A 94 0.01 6.98 9.76
CA ILE A 94 0.99 6.25 8.95
C ILE A 94 0.61 4.77 8.82
N TYR A 95 0.76 4.24 7.61
CA TYR A 95 0.60 2.81 7.38
C TYR A 95 1.83 2.01 7.82
N SER A 96 1.62 0.76 8.20
CA SER A 96 2.70 -0.15 8.65
C SER A 96 3.83 -0.30 7.62
N LEU A 97 3.54 -0.21 6.32
CA LEU A 97 4.54 -0.27 5.26
C LEU A 97 5.46 0.96 5.26
N GLU A 98 4.89 2.16 5.37
CA GLU A 98 5.64 3.42 5.42
C GLU A 98 6.50 3.48 6.69
N MET A 99 5.95 3.03 7.82
CA MET A 99 6.70 2.88 9.07
C MET A 99 7.89 1.93 8.91
N LYS A 100 7.71 0.78 8.25
CA LYS A 100 8.82 -0.13 7.92
C LYS A 100 9.89 0.58 7.10
N MET A 101 9.51 1.38 6.11
CA MET A 101 10.48 2.13 5.30
C MET A 101 11.31 3.10 6.14
N ILE A 102 10.68 3.82 7.08
CA ILE A 102 11.39 4.75 7.98
C ILE A 102 12.34 4.00 8.91
N LEU A 103 11.88 2.91 9.55
CA LEU A 103 12.72 2.08 10.42
C LEU A 103 13.92 1.48 9.67
N TRP A 104 13.73 1.04 8.41
CA TRP A 104 14.82 0.59 7.57
C TRP A 104 15.84 1.68 7.27
N LYS A 105 15.42 2.93 7.06
CA LYS A 105 16.34 4.06 6.90
C LYS A 105 17.14 4.32 8.17
N LEU A 106 16.48 4.35 9.34
CA LEU A 106 17.14 4.54 10.64
C LEU A 106 18.17 3.43 10.93
N LYS A 107 17.86 2.18 10.57
CA LYS A 107 18.82 1.08 10.66
C LYS A 107 20.01 1.26 9.73
N LYS A 108 19.80 1.72 8.49
CA LYS A 108 20.91 2.03 7.56
C LYS A 108 21.81 3.14 8.08
N LYS A 109 21.25 4.13 8.79
CA LYS A 109 22.02 5.18 9.47
C LYS A 109 22.75 4.67 10.73
N GLY A 110 22.43 3.46 11.19
CA GLY A 110 23.01 2.88 12.39
C GLY A 110 22.47 3.49 13.68
N GLU A 111 21.27 4.06 13.68
CA GLU A 111 20.63 4.59 14.90
C GLU A 111 19.87 3.50 15.66
N ILE A 112 19.32 2.53 14.93
CA ILE A 112 18.56 1.41 15.48
C ILE A 112 19.04 0.10 14.85
N HIS A 113 18.69 -1.03 15.48
CA HIS A 113 18.90 -2.35 14.91
C HIS A 113 17.59 -3.13 14.84
N LEU A 114 17.61 -4.18 14.02
CA LEU A 114 16.46 -5.06 13.80
C LEU A 114 16.83 -6.44 14.32
N ASP A 115 15.93 -7.02 15.11
CA ASP A 115 15.98 -8.40 15.55
C ASP A 115 14.69 -9.14 15.19
N ARG A 116 14.57 -10.40 15.61
CA ARG A 116 13.36 -11.20 15.49
C ARG A 116 12.89 -11.65 16.87
N ASP A 117 11.58 -11.56 17.11
CA ASP A 117 10.98 -12.17 18.29
C ASP A 117 10.90 -13.71 18.16
N ASP A 118 10.41 -14.37 19.20
CA ASP A 118 10.23 -15.83 19.24
C ASP A 118 9.26 -16.36 18.16
N GLU A 119 8.39 -15.49 17.63
CA GLU A 119 7.46 -15.79 16.53
C GLU A 119 8.09 -15.50 15.15
N GLY A 120 9.34 -15.03 15.09
CA GLY A 120 10.05 -14.67 13.86
C GLY A 120 9.66 -13.31 13.27
N ARG A 121 8.89 -12.49 13.99
CA ARG A 121 8.48 -11.15 13.58
C ARG A 121 9.61 -10.14 13.78
N ALA A 122 9.73 -9.23 12.82
CA ALA A 122 10.72 -8.15 12.83
C ALA A 122 10.40 -7.13 13.95
N ILE A 123 11.27 -7.07 14.96
CA ILE A 123 11.21 -6.15 16.09
C ILE A 123 12.42 -5.21 16.11
N TRP A 124 12.23 -3.99 16.60
CA TRP A 124 13.23 -2.92 16.47
C TRP A 124 13.72 -2.44 17.83
N PHE A 125 15.00 -2.15 17.92
CA PHE A 125 15.67 -1.76 19.16
C PHE A 125 16.61 -0.58 18.93
N GLU A 126 16.83 0.23 19.96
CA GLU A 126 17.89 1.23 19.95
C GLU A 126 19.26 0.55 19.79
N LYS A 127 20.15 1.16 19.00
CA LYS A 127 21.54 0.72 18.98
C LYS A 127 22.19 1.08 20.32
N LYS A 128 22.58 0.07 21.09
CA LYS A 128 23.39 0.28 22.30
C LYS A 128 24.70 0.98 21.92
N PRO A 129 25.16 1.96 22.72
CA PRO A 129 26.43 2.65 22.50
C PRO A 129 27.61 1.67 22.47
#